data_AF-H7EN47-F1
#
_entry.id   AF-H7EN47-F1
#
_cell.length_a   1.000
_cell.length_b   1.000
_cell.length_c   1.000
_cell.angle_alpha   90.00
_cell.angle_beta   90.00
_cell.angle_gamma   90.00
#
_symmetry.space_group_name_H-M   'P 1'
#
loop_
_entity.id
_entity.type
_entity.pdbx_description
1 polymer ?
#
loop_
_entity_poly.entity_id
_entity_poly.type
_entity_poly.pdbx_seq_one_letter_code
_entity_poly.pdbx_strand_id
1 'polypeptide(L)'
;MTTRIVTSAVYRFVMFLIQFAIFTVDTENICYEDGCCLRRRKGKNMLVTDFYEEKNCNTSIELIEALKTRSKTQSNEFELRTDSDYPYMTILIKNEYACVHFFDETNECGYYAYSENNDFKDDFIIFNIGSETSETEISKDLVISVEQAYEIAIEFFKSLKRSNTVKWFEL
;
A
#
# COMPACT_ATOMS: atom_id res chain seq x y z
N MET A 1 39.41 -9.26 -37.06
CA MET A 1 38.08 -8.64 -36.91
C MET A 1 37.40 -9.33 -35.76
N THR A 2 37.48 -8.75 -34.56
CA THR A 2 37.02 -9.40 -33.32
C THR A 2 36.15 -8.38 -32.59
N THR A 3 34.85 -8.45 -32.83
CA THR A 3 33.88 -7.57 -32.16
C THR A 3 33.53 -8.16 -30.81
N ARG A 4 33.79 -7.35 -29.79
CA ARG A 4 33.69 -7.64 -28.36
C ARG A 4 32.25 -7.94 -27.93
N ILE A 5 32.07 -9.06 -27.24
CA ILE A 5 30.90 -9.34 -26.39
C ILE A 5 31.13 -8.58 -25.07
N VAL A 6 30.57 -7.37 -24.95
CA VAL A 6 30.52 -6.60 -23.70
C VAL A 6 29.11 -6.06 -23.54
N THR A 7 28.17 -6.94 -23.22
CA THR A 7 26.77 -6.56 -22.93
C THR A 7 26.25 -7.11 -21.60
N SER A 8 27.01 -7.97 -20.91
CA SER A 8 26.57 -8.58 -19.63
C SER A 8 26.93 -7.74 -18.39
N ALA A 9 28.00 -6.95 -18.43
CA ALA A 9 28.48 -6.21 -17.25
C ALA A 9 27.67 -4.94 -16.92
N VAL A 10 27.04 -4.31 -17.91
CA VAL A 10 26.32 -3.04 -17.73
C VAL A 10 24.99 -3.25 -17.01
N TYR A 11 24.28 -4.35 -17.29
CA TYR A 11 22.99 -4.65 -16.64
C TYR A 11 23.13 -4.99 -15.14
N ARG A 12 24.20 -5.68 -14.74
CA ARG A 12 24.48 -5.92 -13.31
C ARG A 12 24.85 -4.63 -12.57
N PHE A 13 25.46 -3.66 -13.25
CA PHE A 13 25.84 -2.39 -12.63
C PHE A 13 24.63 -1.45 -12.45
N VAL A 14 23.70 -1.43 -13.40
CA VAL A 14 22.47 -0.62 -13.29
C VAL A 14 21.53 -1.18 -12.22
N MET A 15 21.42 -2.50 -12.09
CA MET A 15 20.62 -3.11 -11.01
C MET A 15 21.23 -2.92 -9.61
N PHE A 16 22.57 -2.83 -9.51
CA PHE A 16 23.23 -2.54 -8.22
C PHE A 16 23.07 -1.07 -7.80
N LEU A 17 22.94 -0.15 -8.76
CA LEU A 17 22.80 1.28 -8.49
C LEU A 17 21.36 1.69 -8.12
N ILE A 18 20.34 0.98 -8.60
CA ILE A 18 18.95 1.22 -8.16
C ILE A 18 18.73 0.72 -6.72
N GLN A 19 19.45 -0.32 -6.29
CA GLN A 19 19.45 -0.76 -4.89
C GLN A 19 20.16 0.23 -3.94
N PHE A 20 21.09 1.05 -4.45
CA PHE A 20 21.86 2.02 -3.65
C PHE A 20 21.22 3.40 -3.53
N ALA A 21 20.24 3.73 -4.38
CA ALA A 21 19.51 5.01 -4.30
C ALA A 21 18.37 5.01 -3.27
N ILE A 22 18.10 3.88 -2.61
CA ILE A 22 17.15 3.74 -1.48
C ILE A 22 17.90 3.71 -0.13
N PHE A 23 19.19 4.09 -0.10
CA PHE A 23 19.88 4.41 1.16
C PHE A 23 19.59 5.86 1.55
N THR A 24 18.35 6.17 1.92
CA THR A 24 18.12 7.28 2.86
C THR A 24 18.47 6.79 4.26
N VAL A 25 19.77 6.81 4.53
CA VAL A 25 20.37 7.20 5.80
C VAL A 25 19.41 7.17 7.00
N ASP A 26 19.30 6.01 7.64
CA ASP A 26 18.93 5.92 9.06
C ASP A 26 20.11 6.44 9.89
N THR A 27 20.25 7.77 9.97
CA THR A 27 21.19 8.39 10.89
C THR A 27 20.60 8.41 12.28
N GLU A 28 21.14 7.55 13.13
CA GLU A 28 21.18 7.78 14.57
C GLU A 28 21.80 9.16 14.86
N ASN A 29 21.10 9.95 15.67
CA ASN A 29 21.49 11.20 16.34
C ASN A 29 22.80 11.88 15.89
N ILE A 30 22.68 12.87 15.00
CA ILE A 30 23.72 13.90 14.84
C ILE A 30 23.25 15.16 15.59
N CYS A 31 23.88 15.42 16.73
CA CYS A 31 23.82 16.73 17.39
C CYS A 31 24.95 17.58 16.80
N TYR A 32 24.63 18.66 16.09
CA TYR A 32 25.62 19.67 15.73
C TYR A 32 25.80 20.64 16.92
N GLU A 33 27.04 21.07 17.16
CA GLU A 33 27.44 21.87 18.33
C GLU A 33 26.80 23.27 18.41
N ASP A 34 25.98 23.67 17.43
CA ASP A 34 25.37 25.00 17.36
C ASP A 34 23.91 25.07 17.87
N GLY A 35 23.47 24.10 18.67
CA GLY A 35 22.18 24.19 19.39
C GLY A 35 20.92 24.11 18.52
N CYS A 36 21.04 23.80 17.22
CA CYS A 36 19.89 23.55 16.35
C CYS A 36 19.43 22.09 16.49
N CYS A 37 18.53 21.83 17.43
CA CYS A 37 17.84 20.53 17.51
C CYS A 37 16.87 20.42 16.32
N LEU A 38 17.20 19.60 15.31
CA LEU A 38 16.20 19.11 14.38
C LEU A 38 15.17 18.34 15.21
N ARG A 39 13.98 18.95 15.42
CA ARG A 39 12.84 18.24 16.01
C ARG A 39 12.57 17.03 15.12
N ARG A 40 12.90 15.84 15.63
CA ARG A 40 12.51 14.57 15.04
C ARG A 40 11.01 14.66 14.78
N ARG A 41 10.60 14.75 13.50
CA ARG A 41 9.19 14.52 13.17
C ARG A 41 8.93 13.11 13.68
N LYS A 42 8.02 12.98 14.65
CA LYS A 42 7.49 11.68 15.07
C LYS A 42 7.15 10.94 13.76
N GLY A 43 7.76 9.77 13.53
CA GLY A 43 7.44 8.96 12.36
C GLY A 43 5.92 8.82 12.30
N LYS A 44 5.34 8.86 11.10
CA LYS A 44 3.92 8.56 10.99
C LYS A 44 3.77 7.08 11.30
N ASN A 45 3.07 6.78 12.38
CA ASN A 45 2.73 5.42 12.75
C ASN A 45 1.39 5.11 12.10
N MET A 46 1.35 4.02 11.32
CA MET A 46 0.12 3.46 10.77
C MET A 46 -0.09 2.10 11.40
N LEU A 47 -1.26 1.92 12.01
CA LEU A 47 -1.74 0.65 12.48
C LEU A 47 -2.34 -0.10 11.28
N VAL A 48 -1.84 -1.31 11.05
CA VAL A 48 -2.33 -2.20 10.00
C VAL A 48 -2.87 -3.45 10.67
N THR A 49 -4.16 -3.69 10.53
CA THR A 49 -4.83 -4.88 11.05
C THR A 49 -5.23 -5.77 9.89
N ASP A 50 -4.96 -7.07 9.99
CA ASP A 50 -5.38 -8.07 9.00
C ASP A 50 -6.15 -9.24 9.65
N PHE A 51 -6.35 -10.36 8.94
CA PHE A 51 -7.02 -11.54 9.49
C PHE A 51 -6.34 -12.16 10.72
N TYR A 52 -5.05 -11.90 10.94
CA TYR A 52 -4.22 -12.62 11.90
C TYR A 52 -3.74 -11.73 13.03
N GLU A 53 -3.30 -10.52 12.70
CA GLU A 53 -2.62 -9.65 13.65
C GLU A 53 -2.85 -8.17 13.40
N GLU A 54 -2.39 -7.39 14.36
CA GLU A 54 -2.27 -5.95 14.27
C GLU A 54 -0.79 -5.57 14.35
N LYS A 55 -0.33 -4.76 13.38
CA LYS A 55 1.07 -4.38 13.22
C LYS A 55 1.21 -2.88 13.06
N ASN A 56 2.11 -2.29 13.85
CA ASN A 56 2.51 -0.89 13.67
C ASN A 56 3.57 -0.78 12.57
N CYS A 57 3.28 0.02 11.55
CA CYS A 57 4.19 0.34 10.46
C CYS A 57 4.64 1.81 10.55
N ASN A 58 5.95 2.02 10.57
CA ASN A 58 6.59 3.35 10.68
C ASN A 58 7.18 3.81 9.35
N THR A 59 7.29 2.90 8.38
CA THR A 59 7.78 3.18 7.03
C THR A 59 6.82 2.61 5.98
N SER A 60 6.85 3.17 4.77
CA SER A 60 6.08 2.61 3.65
C SER A 60 6.55 1.22 3.26
N ILE A 61 7.81 0.86 3.53
CA ILE A 61 8.35 -0.48 3.26
C ILE A 61 7.67 -1.49 4.19
N GLU A 62 7.64 -1.22 5.50
CA GLU A 62 6.95 -2.07 6.48
C GLU A 62 5.46 -2.22 6.17
N LEU A 63 4.81 -1.13 5.72
CA LEU A 63 3.42 -1.17 5.27
C LEU A 63 3.24 -2.12 4.09
N ILE A 64 4.03 -1.98 3.02
CA ILE A 64 3.91 -2.86 1.85
C ILE A 64 4.24 -4.31 2.20
N GLU A 65 5.19 -4.55 3.10
CA GLU A 65 5.46 -5.90 3.61
C GLU A 65 4.25 -6.49 4.34
N ALA A 66 3.56 -5.71 5.17
CA ALA A 66 2.32 -6.13 5.82
C ALA A 66 1.22 -6.44 4.79
N LEU A 67 1.04 -5.55 3.80
CA LEU A 67 0.04 -5.73 2.74
C LEU A 67 0.37 -6.86 1.75
N LYS A 68 1.51 -7.55 1.90
CA LYS A 68 1.86 -8.76 1.14
C LYS A 68 1.45 -10.05 1.86
N THR A 69 1.01 -9.99 3.12
CA THR A 69 0.48 -11.16 3.82
C THR A 69 -0.76 -11.69 3.11
N ARG A 70 -0.83 -13.01 2.94
CA ARG A 70 -1.95 -13.70 2.27
C ARG A 70 -2.35 -14.93 3.07
N SER A 71 -3.65 -15.20 3.05
CA SER A 71 -4.23 -16.46 3.47
C SER A 71 -3.88 -17.61 2.52
N LYS A 72 -4.31 -18.81 2.88
CA LYS A 72 -4.18 -19.99 2.01
C LYS A 72 -4.91 -19.84 0.68
N THR A 73 -5.97 -19.03 0.64
CA THR A 73 -6.77 -18.77 -0.57
C THR A 73 -6.26 -17.56 -1.35
N GLN A 74 -5.02 -17.11 -1.08
CA GLN A 74 -4.41 -15.94 -1.71
C GLN A 74 -5.22 -14.65 -1.50
N SER A 75 -5.90 -14.54 -0.36
CA SER A 75 -6.71 -13.38 -0.01
C SER A 75 -6.29 -12.76 1.32
N ASN A 76 -6.65 -11.51 1.55
CA ASN A 76 -6.61 -10.89 2.88
C ASN A 76 -7.53 -9.66 2.89
N GLU A 77 -7.87 -9.19 4.10
CA GLU A 77 -8.40 -7.86 4.33
C GLU A 77 -7.41 -7.11 5.21
N PHE A 78 -7.25 -5.82 4.92
CA PHE A 78 -6.44 -4.93 5.74
C PHE A 78 -7.26 -3.71 6.13
N GLU A 79 -7.14 -3.28 7.39
CA GLU A 79 -7.55 -1.96 7.86
C GLU A 79 -6.29 -1.14 8.17
N LEU A 80 -6.20 0.05 7.59
CA LEU A 80 -5.11 0.99 7.79
C LEU A 80 -5.66 2.21 8.50
N ARG A 81 -5.17 2.50 9.70
CA ARG A 81 -5.58 3.67 10.49
C ARG A 81 -4.44 4.24 11.33
N THR A 82 -4.65 5.43 11.84
CA THR A 82 -3.77 6.01 12.87
C THR A 82 -4.35 5.77 14.25
N ASP A 83 -3.80 6.41 15.29
CA ASP A 83 -4.39 6.42 16.64
C ASP A 83 -5.79 7.08 16.68
N SER A 84 -6.23 7.71 15.59
CA SER A 84 -7.57 8.29 15.42
C SER A 84 -8.49 7.34 14.66
N ASP A 85 -9.79 7.35 14.99
CA ASP A 85 -10.81 6.51 14.34
C ASP A 85 -10.96 6.82 12.85
N TYR A 86 -10.69 8.07 12.45
CA TYR A 86 -10.75 8.54 11.06
C TYR A 86 -9.56 9.46 10.73
N PRO A 87 -9.17 9.56 9.45
CA PRO A 87 -9.60 8.73 8.34
C PRO A 87 -8.99 7.33 8.42
N TYR A 88 -9.67 6.33 7.86
CA TYR A 88 -9.14 4.98 7.71
C TYR A 88 -9.41 4.43 6.31
N MET A 89 -8.69 3.37 5.97
CA MET A 89 -8.78 2.71 4.67
C MET A 89 -8.88 1.21 4.88
N THR A 90 -9.79 0.56 4.18
CA THR A 90 -9.80 -0.90 4.07
C THR A 90 -9.34 -1.33 2.68
N ILE A 91 -8.62 -2.45 2.63
CA ILE A 91 -8.09 -3.02 1.40
C ILE A 91 -8.40 -4.51 1.41
N LEU A 92 -9.25 -4.94 0.49
CA LEU A 92 -9.46 -6.35 0.20
C LEU A 92 -8.50 -6.76 -0.90
N ILE A 93 -7.81 -7.89 -0.74
CA ILE A 93 -6.94 -8.47 -1.77
C ILE A 93 -7.35 -9.90 -2.05
N LYS A 94 -7.36 -10.29 -3.33
CA LYS A 94 -7.46 -11.69 -3.77
C LYS A 94 -6.67 -11.88 -5.07
N ASN A 95 -5.68 -12.76 -5.04
CA ASN A 95 -4.74 -12.96 -6.14
C ASN A 95 -4.07 -11.62 -6.55
N GLU A 96 -4.26 -11.19 -7.80
CA GLU A 96 -3.73 -9.95 -8.38
C GLU A 96 -4.73 -8.77 -8.30
N TYR A 97 -5.87 -8.98 -7.64
CA TYR A 97 -6.97 -8.02 -7.57
C TYR A 97 -7.14 -7.45 -6.18
N ALA A 98 -7.57 -6.19 -6.14
CA ALA A 98 -7.85 -5.48 -4.91
C ALA A 98 -9.12 -4.63 -5.01
N CYS A 99 -9.72 -4.36 -3.86
CA CYS A 99 -10.76 -3.35 -3.68
C CYS A 99 -10.33 -2.46 -2.52
N VAL A 100 -10.37 -1.14 -2.72
CA VAL A 100 -9.96 -0.17 -1.71
C VAL A 100 -11.14 0.72 -1.35
N HIS A 101 -11.45 0.79 -0.06
CA HIS A 101 -12.49 1.63 0.50
C HIS A 101 -11.87 2.64 1.46
N PHE A 102 -12.17 3.92 1.28
CA PHE A 102 -11.68 5.00 2.13
C PHE A 102 -12.84 5.66 2.89
N PHE A 103 -12.61 5.95 4.17
CA PHE A 103 -13.55 6.62 5.04
C PHE A 103 -12.90 7.86 5.64
N ASP A 104 -13.50 9.04 5.44
CA ASP A 104 -12.96 10.31 5.91
C ASP A 104 -13.44 10.70 7.31
N GLU A 105 -14.72 10.48 7.61
CA GLU A 105 -15.40 10.93 8.81
C GLU A 105 -16.52 9.96 9.24
N THR A 106 -16.92 10.09 10.51
CA THR A 106 -18.01 9.32 11.10
C THR A 106 -19.32 9.77 10.46
N ASN A 107 -19.99 8.90 9.68
CA ASN A 107 -21.29 9.03 8.99
C ASN A 107 -21.25 9.13 7.46
N GLU A 108 -20.10 9.07 6.79
CA GLU A 108 -20.04 8.88 5.34
C GLU A 108 -19.98 7.38 4.98
N CYS A 109 -20.66 6.98 3.90
CA CYS A 109 -20.55 5.64 3.35
C CYS A 109 -19.16 5.36 2.75
N GLY A 110 -18.35 6.42 2.59
CA GLY A 110 -16.98 6.34 2.11
C GLY A 110 -16.89 6.28 0.59
N TYR A 111 -15.68 5.99 0.12
CA TYR A 111 -15.33 6.07 -1.29
C TYR A 111 -14.62 4.80 -1.74
N TYR A 112 -15.06 4.22 -2.85
CA TYR A 112 -14.35 3.11 -3.48
C TYR A 112 -13.39 3.61 -4.55
N ALA A 113 -12.16 3.10 -4.55
CA ALA A 113 -11.27 3.30 -5.68
C ALA A 113 -11.78 2.49 -6.88
N TYR A 114 -11.69 3.06 -8.08
CA TYR A 114 -12.02 2.34 -9.31
C TYR A 114 -11.07 2.66 -10.45
N SER A 115 -11.03 1.74 -11.43
CA SER A 115 -10.32 1.87 -12.68
C SER A 115 -11.29 1.64 -13.84
N GLU A 116 -11.25 2.49 -14.86
CA GLU A 116 -12.14 2.38 -16.03
C GLU A 116 -11.73 1.24 -16.98
N ASN A 117 -10.50 0.73 -16.85
CA ASN A 117 -9.91 -0.23 -17.77
C ASN A 117 -9.61 -1.55 -17.04
N ASN A 118 -10.68 -2.27 -16.70
CA ASN A 118 -10.57 -3.59 -16.14
C ASN A 118 -10.93 -4.62 -17.22
N ASP A 119 -9.95 -5.41 -17.66
CA ASP A 119 -10.14 -6.49 -18.66
C ASP A 119 -10.87 -7.73 -18.07
N PHE A 120 -11.70 -7.49 -17.06
CA PHE A 120 -12.42 -8.53 -16.34
C PHE A 120 -13.58 -9.09 -17.15
N LYS A 121 -13.64 -10.43 -17.22
CA LYS A 121 -14.71 -11.15 -17.91
C LYS A 121 -15.98 -11.25 -17.07
N ASP A 122 -15.82 -11.45 -15.76
CA ASP A 122 -16.94 -11.63 -14.84
C ASP A 122 -17.39 -10.27 -14.27
N ASP A 123 -18.68 -10.14 -13.96
CA ASP A 123 -19.28 -8.89 -13.48
C ASP A 123 -18.91 -8.56 -12.03
N PHE A 124 -18.46 -9.55 -11.26
CA PHE A 124 -18.06 -9.39 -9.86
C PHE A 124 -16.91 -10.33 -9.50
N ILE A 125 -16.22 -10.01 -8.40
CA ILE A 125 -15.20 -10.84 -7.78
C ILE A 125 -15.59 -11.08 -6.33
N ILE A 126 -15.43 -12.32 -5.89
CA ILE A 126 -15.65 -12.71 -4.49
C ILE A 126 -14.38 -12.44 -3.69
N PHE A 127 -14.40 -11.49 -2.76
CA PHE A 127 -13.32 -11.25 -1.79
C PHE A 127 -13.64 -11.89 -0.44
N ASN A 128 -12.61 -12.05 0.41
CA ASN A 128 -12.79 -12.46 1.80
C ASN A 128 -12.80 -11.22 2.70
N ILE A 129 -13.73 -11.18 3.68
CA ILE A 129 -13.92 -10.05 4.61
C ILE A 129 -14.10 -10.58 6.04
N GLY A 130 -13.44 -9.96 7.00
CA GLY A 130 -13.40 -10.30 8.42
C GLY A 130 -12.69 -11.61 8.77
N SER A 131 -12.59 -12.56 7.82
CA SER A 131 -11.96 -13.86 8.01
C SER A 131 -11.68 -14.56 6.67
N GLU A 132 -10.88 -15.64 6.70
CA GLU A 132 -10.60 -16.47 5.53
C GLU A 132 -11.83 -17.17 4.92
N THR A 133 -12.95 -17.26 5.64
CA THR A 133 -14.14 -18.04 5.23
C THR A 133 -15.37 -17.19 4.94
N SER A 134 -15.37 -15.93 5.37
CA SER A 134 -16.47 -15.01 5.10
C SER A 134 -16.18 -14.26 3.81
N GLU A 135 -17.20 -14.12 2.97
CA GLU A 135 -17.06 -13.67 1.59
C GLU A 135 -18.00 -12.50 1.28
N THR A 136 -17.59 -11.68 0.31
CA THR A 136 -18.40 -10.58 -0.23
C THR A 136 -18.18 -10.45 -1.73
N GLU A 137 -19.23 -10.08 -2.46
CA GLU A 137 -19.19 -9.83 -3.90
C GLU A 137 -18.91 -8.35 -4.15
N ILE A 138 -17.84 -8.06 -4.90
CA ILE A 138 -17.48 -6.71 -5.32
C ILE A 138 -17.63 -6.60 -6.82
N SER A 139 -18.37 -5.58 -7.29
CA SER A 139 -18.50 -5.28 -8.73
C SER A 139 -17.12 -5.11 -9.36
N LYS A 140 -16.93 -5.65 -10.57
CA LYS A 140 -15.69 -5.48 -11.36
C LYS A 140 -15.30 -4.01 -11.55
N ASP A 141 -16.29 -3.11 -11.53
CA ASP A 141 -16.07 -1.68 -11.71
C ASP A 141 -15.33 -1.09 -10.50
N LEU A 142 -15.40 -1.71 -9.33
CA LEU A 142 -14.73 -1.25 -8.09
C LEU A 142 -13.44 -2.04 -7.80
N VAL A 143 -13.00 -2.85 -8.75
CA VAL A 143 -11.77 -3.63 -8.63
C VAL A 143 -10.62 -2.83 -9.23
N ILE A 144 -9.44 -2.94 -8.64
CA ILE A 144 -8.19 -2.41 -9.16
C ILE A 144 -7.11 -3.48 -9.06
N SER A 145 -5.93 -3.25 -9.64
CA SER A 145 -4.80 -4.16 -9.43
C SER A 145 -4.24 -4.03 -8.02
N VAL A 146 -3.60 -5.10 -7.52
CA VAL A 146 -2.90 -5.07 -6.23
C VAL A 146 -1.79 -4.01 -6.21
N GLU A 147 -1.11 -3.79 -7.33
CA GLU A 147 -0.09 -2.75 -7.46
C GLU A 147 -0.69 -1.35 -7.26
N GLN A 148 -1.85 -1.07 -7.86
CA GLN A 148 -2.55 0.19 -7.64
C GLN A 148 -2.97 0.34 -6.17
N ALA A 149 -3.45 -0.72 -5.53
CA ALA A 149 -3.77 -0.69 -4.10
C ALA A 149 -2.54 -0.36 -3.24
N TYR A 150 -1.36 -0.87 -3.59
CA TYR A 150 -0.10 -0.53 -2.91
C TYR A 150 0.28 0.95 -3.08
N GLU A 151 0.13 1.50 -4.28
CA GLU A 151 0.36 2.93 -4.52
C GLU A 151 -0.59 3.79 -3.68
N ILE A 152 -1.88 3.45 -3.66
CA ILE A 152 -2.90 4.14 -2.86
C ILE A 152 -2.57 4.06 -1.37
N ALA A 153 -2.20 2.88 -0.85
CA ALA A 153 -1.84 2.69 0.55
C ALA A 153 -0.62 3.52 0.95
N ILE A 154 0.39 3.62 0.08
CA ILE A 154 1.56 4.47 0.30
C ILE A 154 1.18 5.96 0.33
N GLU A 155 0.29 6.40 -0.57
CA GLU A 155 -0.19 7.78 -0.57
C GLU A 155 -1.03 8.11 0.66
N PHE A 156 -1.89 7.18 1.08
CA PHE A 156 -2.65 7.27 2.32
C PHE A 156 -1.72 7.35 3.53
N PHE A 157 -0.72 6.47 3.62
CA PHE A 157 0.30 6.52 4.67
C PHE A 157 1.01 7.88 4.77
N LYS A 158 1.31 8.49 3.62
CA LYS A 158 1.98 9.78 3.55
C LYS A 158 1.07 10.96 3.86
N SER A 159 -0.20 10.91 3.48
CA SER A 159 -1.08 12.09 3.44
C SER A 159 -2.30 12.02 4.37
N LEU A 160 -2.74 10.82 4.73
CA LEU A 160 -4.04 10.52 5.35
C LEU A 160 -5.21 11.03 4.51
N LYS A 161 -5.05 11.06 3.19
CA LYS A 161 -6.06 11.52 2.24
C LYS A 161 -6.24 10.48 1.13
N ARG A 162 -7.35 10.58 0.41
CA ARG A 162 -7.56 9.86 -0.85
C ARG A 162 -6.43 10.15 -1.82
N SER A 163 -6.03 9.10 -2.53
CA SER A 163 -5.06 9.20 -3.62
C SER A 163 -5.64 10.00 -4.78
N ASN A 164 -4.79 10.81 -5.44
CA ASN A 164 -5.18 11.54 -6.65
C ASN A 164 -4.84 10.76 -7.95
N THR A 165 -4.18 9.61 -7.84
CA THR A 165 -3.75 8.81 -9.00
C THR A 165 -4.84 7.85 -9.49
N VAL A 166 -5.87 7.64 -8.69
CA VAL A 166 -7.06 6.84 -9.03
C VAL A 166 -8.33 7.66 -8.92
N LYS A 167 -9.39 7.17 -9.57
CA LYS A 167 -10.73 7.75 -9.42
C LYS A 167 -11.43 7.11 -8.23
N TRP A 168 -12.32 7.88 -7.61
CA TRP A 168 -13.08 7.48 -6.45
C TRP A 168 -14.58 7.58 -6.75
N PHE A 169 -15.32 6.52 -6.42
CA PHE A 169 -16.77 6.46 -6.47
C PHE A 169 -17.30 6.68 -5.06
N GLU A 170 -18.11 7.72 -4.89
CA GLU A 170 -18.79 8.04 -3.63
C GLU A 170 -20.08 7.21 -3.51
N LEU A 171 -20.30 6.62 -2.34
CA LEU A 171 -21.48 5.79 -2.04
C LEU A 171 -22.67 6.60 -1.53
#